data_AF-A0A935SY58-F1
#
_entry.id   AF-A0A935SY58-F1
#
_cell.length_a   1.000
_cell.length_b   1.000
_cell.length_c   1.000
_cell.angle_alpha   90.00
_cell.angle_beta   90.00
_cell.angle_gamma   90.00
#
_symmetry.space_group_name_H-M   'P 1'
#
loop_
_entity.id
_entity.type
_entity.pdbx_description
1 polymer ?
#
loop_
_entity_poly.entity_id
_entity_poly.type
_entity_poly.pdbx_seq_one_letter_code
_entity_poly.pdbx_strand_id
1 'polypeptide(L)'
;MSSTDAARLRRFYVERLEPAARRLRERGVEFFPLGPDPSAKTWYVAPPTGPDFSSLDDEAACGEALREAWTSQGYPELAELVPELMAIARELEVVEEETADISPFVYVMY
;
A
#
# COMPACT_ATOMS: atom_id res chain seq x y z
N MET A 1 -2.92 16.02 11.11
CA MET A 1 -2.64 16.41 9.71
C MET A 1 -2.80 17.91 9.56
N SER A 2 -1.76 18.60 9.10
CA SER A 2 -1.80 20.02 8.78
C SER A 2 -2.49 20.28 7.43
N SER A 3 -3.01 21.50 7.21
CA SER A 3 -3.59 21.92 5.93
C SER A 3 -2.62 21.76 4.75
N THR A 4 -1.32 21.93 5.03
CA THR A 4 -0.23 21.77 4.05
C THR A 4 -0.06 20.31 3.60
N ASP A 5 -0.21 19.36 4.51
CA ASP A 5 -0.07 17.92 4.24
C ASP A 5 -1.17 17.44 3.29
N ALA A 6 -2.40 17.89 3.55
CA ALA A 6 -3.56 17.59 2.70
C ALA A 6 -3.40 18.16 1.28
N ALA A 7 -2.86 19.37 1.15
CA ALA A 7 -2.61 19.99 -0.16
C ALA A 7 -1.53 19.22 -0.95
N ARG A 8 -0.47 18.75 -0.28
CA ARG A 8 0.60 17.97 -0.92
C ARG A 8 0.11 16.59 -1.34
N LEU A 9 -0.62 15.88 -0.49
CA LEU A 9 -1.25 14.59 -0.85
C LEU A 9 -2.17 14.75 -2.06
N ARG A 10 -2.98 15.81 -2.07
CA ARG A 10 -3.85 16.12 -3.21
C ARG A 10 -3.06 16.36 -4.48
N ARG A 11 -1.92 17.07 -4.41
CA ARG A 11 -1.05 17.29 -5.56
C ARG A 11 -0.46 15.97 -6.07
N PHE A 12 0.10 15.14 -5.19
CA PHE A 12 0.61 13.82 -5.55
C PHE A 12 -0.46 12.95 -6.22
N TYR A 13 -1.67 12.94 -5.65
CA TYR A 13 -2.81 12.21 -6.21
C TYR A 13 -3.13 12.66 -7.64
N VAL A 14 -3.31 13.97 -7.86
CA VAL A 14 -3.75 14.52 -9.16
C VAL A 14 -2.64 14.45 -10.21
N GLU A 15 -1.39 14.76 -9.84
CA GLU A 15 -0.29 14.92 -10.79
C GLU A 15 0.44 13.62 -11.09
N ARG A 16 0.40 12.64 -10.18
CA ARG A 16 1.21 11.42 -10.29
C ARG A 16 0.36 10.16 -10.31
N LEU A 17 -0.49 9.98 -9.31
CA LEU A 17 -1.25 8.75 -9.13
C LEU A 17 -2.37 8.60 -10.17
N GLU A 18 -3.17 9.64 -10.41
CA GLU A 18 -4.27 9.60 -11.37
C GLU A 18 -3.79 9.31 -12.81
N PRO A 19 -2.71 9.95 -13.32
CA PRO A 19 -2.15 9.60 -14.62
C PRO A 19 -1.63 8.15 -14.69
N ALA A 20 -0.99 7.64 -13.63
CA ALA A 20 -0.55 6.24 -13.59
C ALA A 20 -1.75 5.27 -13.62
N ALA A 21 -2.79 5.55 -12.85
CA ALA A 21 -4.03 4.76 -12.85
C ALA A 21 -4.74 4.79 -14.21
N ARG A 22 -4.73 5.95 -14.90
CA ARG A 22 -5.31 6.09 -16.23
C ARG A 22 -4.54 5.24 -17.26
N ARG A 23 -3.20 5.29 -17.26
CA ARG A 23 -2.36 4.45 -18.12
C ARG A 23 -2.63 2.96 -17.92
N LEU A 24 -2.83 2.53 -16.67
CA LEU A 24 -3.17 1.14 -16.35
C LEU A 24 -4.55 0.74 -16.89
N ARG A 25 -5.55 1.62 -16.78
CA ARG A 25 -6.87 1.37 -17.38
C ARG A 25 -6.83 1.31 -18.91
N GLU A 26 -6.04 2.18 -19.55
CA GLU A 26 -5.84 2.16 -21.00
C GLU A 26 -5.18 0.85 -21.47
N ARG A 27 -4.33 0.25 -20.62
CA ARG A 27 -3.76 -1.09 -20.84
C ARG A 27 -4.74 -2.24 -20.59
N GLY A 28 -5.97 -1.95 -20.17
CA GLY A 28 -7.00 -2.94 -19.86
C GLY A 28 -6.81 -3.63 -18.51
N VAL A 29 -6.01 -3.06 -17.60
CA VAL A 29 -5.86 -3.58 -16.24
C VAL A 29 -7.12 -3.27 -15.43
N GLU A 30 -7.76 -4.32 -14.91
CA GLU A 30 -8.89 -4.22 -13.99
C GLU A 30 -8.42 -4.54 -12.57
N PHE A 31 -8.42 -3.54 -11.68
CA PHE A 31 -7.86 -3.68 -10.33
C PHE A 31 -8.69 -4.56 -9.40
N PHE A 32 -10.01 -4.59 -9.62
CA PHE A 32 -10.96 -5.33 -8.81
C PHE A 32 -12.08 -5.81 -9.72
N PRO A 33 -11.97 -7.00 -10.33
CA PRO A 33 -13.07 -7.57 -11.06
C PRO A 33 -14.22 -7.81 -10.07
N LEU A 34 -15.28 -7.01 -10.19
CA LEU A 34 -16.47 -7.07 -9.31
C LEU A 34 -17.40 -8.24 -9.67
N GLY A 35 -17.02 -9.07 -10.65
CA GLY A 35 -17.81 -10.20 -11.14
C GLY A 35 -17.16 -11.55 -10.85
N PRO A 36 -17.95 -12.63 -10.78
CA PRO A 36 -17.41 -13.98 -10.79
C PRO A 36 -16.61 -14.20 -12.08
N ASP A 37 -15.40 -14.76 -11.98
CA ASP A 37 -14.62 -15.16 -13.15
C ASP A 37 -15.30 -16.37 -13.81
N PRO A 38 -15.92 -16.22 -14.99
CA PRO A 38 -16.62 -17.33 -15.65
C PRO A 38 -15.65 -18.42 -16.14
N SER A 39 -14.35 -18.14 -16.20
CA SER A 39 -13.30 -19.08 -16.59
C SER A 39 -12.72 -19.87 -15.40
N ALA A 40 -13.01 -19.44 -14.17
CA ALA A 40 -12.55 -20.12 -12.96
C ALA A 40 -13.35 -21.42 -12.75
N LYS A 41 -12.66 -22.56 -12.87
CA LYS A 41 -13.26 -23.89 -12.63
C LYS A 41 -13.66 -24.12 -11.17
N THR A 42 -13.02 -23.42 -10.24
CA THR A 42 -13.27 -23.54 -8.80
C THR A 42 -12.99 -22.19 -8.13
N TRP A 43 -13.68 -21.93 -7.02
CA TRP A 43 -13.38 -20.81 -6.12
C TRP A 43 -12.12 -21.03 -5.27
N TYR A 44 -11.59 -22.25 -5.26
CA TYR A 44 -10.42 -22.61 -4.48
C TYR A 44 -9.15 -22.27 -5.26
N VAL A 45 -8.36 -21.36 -4.69
CA VAL A 45 -6.99 -21.10 -5.11
C VAL A 45 -6.09 -21.61 -3.99
N ALA A 46 -5.13 -22.47 -4.34
CA ALA A 46 -4.14 -22.91 -3.37
C ALA A 46 -3.40 -21.68 -2.84
N PRO A 47 -3.22 -21.56 -1.50
CA PRO A 47 -2.53 -20.42 -0.94
C PRO A 47 -1.10 -20.34 -1.52
N PRO A 48 -0.58 -19.13 -1.74
CA PRO A 48 0.80 -18.98 -2.19
C PRO A 48 1.75 -19.61 -1.17
N THR A 49 2.80 -20.25 -1.67
CA THR A 49 3.87 -20.82 -0.84
C THR A 49 4.85 -19.70 -0.46
N GLY A 50 4.44 -18.87 0.48
CA GLY A 50 5.24 -17.77 1.01
C GLY A 50 5.12 -17.68 2.53
N PRO A 51 5.96 -16.87 3.18
CA PRO A 51 5.75 -16.57 4.60
C PRO A 51 4.37 -15.93 4.78
N ASP A 52 3.62 -16.38 5.79
CA ASP A 52 2.31 -15.81 6.13
C ASP A 52 2.42 -14.33 6.54
N PHE A 53 3.60 -13.94 7.04
CA PHE A 53 3.93 -12.59 7.46
C PHE A 53 5.32 -12.20 6.99
N SER A 54 5.43 -11.02 6.38
CA SER A 54 6.71 -10.38 6.06
C SER A 54 6.88 -9.18 6.97
N SER A 55 7.97 -9.15 7.73
CA SER A 55 8.38 -7.93 8.43
C SER A 55 9.11 -7.02 7.46
N LEU A 56 8.76 -5.73 7.48
CA LEU A 56 9.48 -4.68 6.75
C LEU A 56 10.16 -3.84 7.81
N ASP A 57 11.36 -4.27 8.20
CA ASP A 57 12.08 -3.75 9.37
C ASP A 57 12.57 -2.31 9.16
N ASP A 58 12.64 -1.86 7.90
CA ASP A 58 13.01 -0.49 7.57
C ASP A 58 12.22 0.06 6.36
N GLU A 59 12.17 1.39 6.26
CA GLU A 59 11.47 2.13 5.21
C GLU A 59 12.01 1.81 3.81
N ALA A 60 13.32 1.57 3.69
CA ALA A 60 13.95 1.27 2.41
C ALA A 60 13.54 -0.14 1.92
N ALA A 61 13.52 -1.13 2.81
CA ALA A 61 13.05 -2.48 2.56
C ALA A 61 11.57 -2.49 2.19
N CYS A 62 10.75 -1.66 2.85
CA CYS A 62 9.35 -1.46 2.47
C CYS A 62 9.21 -0.90 1.06
N GLY A 63 9.99 0.15 0.73
CA GLY A 63 10.01 0.73 -0.62
C GLY A 63 10.45 -0.27 -1.70
N GLU A 64 11.53 -1.02 -1.46
CA GLU A 64 12.00 -2.02 -2.42
C GLU A 64 11.01 -3.17 -2.59
N ALA A 65 10.45 -3.69 -1.49
CA ALA A 65 9.45 -4.77 -1.54
C ALA A 65 8.19 -4.33 -2.31
N LEU A 66 7.72 -3.10 -2.10
CA LEU A 66 6.57 -2.55 -2.82
C LEU A 66 6.88 -2.39 -4.32
N ARG A 67 8.08 -1.91 -4.65
CA ARG A 67 8.52 -1.77 -6.04
C ARG A 67 8.61 -3.12 -6.75
N GLU A 68 9.19 -4.12 -6.09
CA GLU A 68 9.31 -5.49 -6.60
C GLU A 68 7.92 -6.12 -6.80
N ALA A 69 7.03 -5.97 -5.83
CA ALA A 69 5.65 -6.47 -5.91
C ALA A 69 4.90 -5.89 -7.13
N TRP A 70 4.92 -4.57 -7.33
CA TRP A 70 4.26 -3.97 -8.48
C TRP A 70 4.94 -4.29 -9.81
N THR A 71 6.27 -4.42 -9.82
CA THR A 71 7.00 -4.83 -11.04
C THR A 71 6.65 -6.26 -11.45
N SER A 72 6.66 -7.20 -10.50
CA SER A 72 6.31 -8.61 -10.73
C SER A 72 4.85 -8.80 -11.16
N GLN A 73 3.95 -7.91 -10.73
CA GLN A 73 2.56 -7.88 -11.16
C GLN A 73 2.34 -7.18 -12.51
N GLY A 74 3.39 -6.64 -13.14
CA GLY A 74 3.30 -5.98 -14.45
C GLY A 74 2.80 -4.53 -14.39
N TYR A 75 2.98 -3.86 -13.25
CA TYR A 75 2.58 -2.47 -12.98
C TYR A 75 3.80 -1.54 -12.78
N PRO A 76 4.71 -1.42 -13.78
CA PRO A 76 5.90 -0.58 -13.65
C PRO A 76 5.57 0.91 -13.41
N GLU A 77 4.43 1.40 -13.88
CA GLU A 77 4.00 2.78 -13.67
C GLU A 77 3.69 3.10 -12.20
N LEU A 78 3.32 2.09 -11.41
CA LEU A 78 3.15 2.23 -9.96
C LEU A 78 4.49 2.10 -9.24
N ALA A 79 5.35 1.19 -9.71
CA ALA A 79 6.70 0.98 -9.18
C ALA A 79 7.54 2.27 -9.23
N GLU A 80 7.36 3.10 -10.26
CA GLU A 80 7.98 4.43 -10.40
C GLU A 80 7.53 5.44 -9.32
N LEU A 81 6.33 5.29 -8.77
CA LEU A 81 5.77 6.22 -7.77
C LEU A 81 6.27 5.94 -6.35
N VAL A 82 6.83 4.75 -6.12
CA VAL A 82 7.24 4.29 -4.78
C VAL A 82 8.17 5.26 -4.05
N PRO A 83 9.24 5.83 -4.66
CA PRO A 83 10.12 6.76 -3.95
C PRO A 83 9.39 7.99 -3.40
N GLU A 84 8.50 8.58 -4.20
CA GLU A 84 7.75 9.79 -3.81
C GLU A 84 6.66 9.45 -2.78
N LEU A 85 6.07 8.25 -2.87
CA LEU A 85 5.12 7.73 -1.89
C LEU A 85 5.78 7.49 -0.53
N MET A 86 6.95 6.84 -0.48
CA MET A 86 7.68 6.61 0.78
C MET A 86 8.10 7.93 1.43
N ALA A 87 8.59 8.89 0.64
CA ALA A 87 8.94 10.22 1.14
C ALA A 87 7.73 10.94 1.77
N ILE A 88 6.55 10.85 1.17
CA ILE A 88 5.32 11.39 1.75
C ILE A 88 4.95 10.63 3.02
N ALA A 89 5.04 9.29 3.03
CA ALA A 89 4.70 8.47 4.19
C ALA A 89 5.58 8.81 5.41
N ARG A 90 6.89 8.95 5.21
CA ARG A 90 7.84 9.35 6.25
C ARG A 90 7.52 10.70 6.87
N GLU A 91 7.14 11.67 6.04
CA GLU A 91 6.82 13.01 6.54
C GLU A 91 5.48 13.05 7.28
N LEU A 92 4.56 12.15 6.94
CA LEU A 92 3.27 11.99 7.60
C LEU A 92 3.32 11.08 8.82
N GLU A 93 4.45 10.43 9.08
CA GLU A 93 4.67 9.63 10.26
C GLU A 93 4.52 10.52 11.50
N VAL A 94 3.33 10.50 12.07
CA VAL A 94 3.09 11.06 13.40
C VAL A 94 3.72 10.06 14.34
N VAL A 95 4.87 10.42 14.91
CA VAL A 95 5.35 9.76 16.13
C VAL A 95 4.26 10.01 17.17
N GLU A 96 3.37 9.04 17.36
CA GLU A 96 2.61 8.97 18.59
C GLU A 96 3.67 8.85 19.68
N GLU A 97 3.94 9.95 20.39
CA GLU A 97 4.47 9.82 21.74
C GLU A 97 3.53 8.83 22.41
N GLU A 98 4.07 7.68 22.83
CA GLU A 98 3.39 6.75 23.71
C GLU A 98 2.90 7.57 24.90
N THR A 99 1.67 8.09 24.81
CA THR A 99 0.94 8.53 25.98
C THR A 99 0.63 7.22 26.65
N ALA A 100 1.54 6.86 27.56
CA ALA A 100 1.40 5.81 28.55
C ALA A 100 0.24 6.19 29.47
N ASP A 101 -0.96 6.21 28.92
CA ASP A 101 -2.21 6.19 29.65
C ASP A 101 -2.78 4.78 29.42
N ILE A 102 -2.01 3.81 29.89
CA ILE A 102 -2.53 2.47 30.16
C ILE A 102 -3.64 2.72 31.18
N SER A 103 -4.89 2.69 30.71
CA SER A 103 -6.06 2.70 31.57
C SER A 103 -5.85 1.67 32.67
N PRO A 104 -5.93 2.04 33.96
CA PRO A 104 -5.71 1.12 35.09
C PRO A 104 -6.75 -0.01 35.18
N PHE A 105 -7.64 -0.12 34.20
CA PHE A 105 -8.71 -1.11 34.11
C PHE A 105 -8.43 -2.24 33.11
N VAL A 106 -7.29 -2.27 32.41
CA VAL A 106 -6.95 -3.40 31.54
C VAL A 106 -6.37 -4.54 32.39
N TYR A 107 -7.19 -5.56 32.65
CA TYR A 107 -6.74 -6.85 33.19
C TYR A 107 -6.16 -7.69 32.06
N VAL A 108 -4.85 -7.96 32.10
CA VAL A 108 -4.22 -9.03 31.31
C VAL A 108 -4.30 -10.32 32.12
N MET A 109 -5.01 -11.33 31.61
CA MET A 109 -4.96 -12.69 32.15
C MET A 109 -3.93 -13.50 31.37
N TYR A 110 -2.96 -14.06 32.09
CA TYR A 110 -1.97 -15.02 31.58
C TYR A 110 -2.55 -16.43 31.43
#